data_AF-A0A5P8YZF1-F1
#
_entry.id   AF-A0A5P8YZF1-F1
#
_cell.length_a   1.000
_cell.length_b   1.000
_cell.length_c   1.000
_cell.angle_alpha   90.00
_cell.angle_beta   90.00
_cell.angle_gamma   90.00
#
_symmetry.space_group_name_H-M   'P 1'
#
loop_
_entity.id
_entity.type
_entity.pdbx_description
1 polymer ?
#
loop_
_entity_poly.entity_id
_entity_poly.type
_entity_poly.pdbx_seq_one_letter_code
_entity_poly.pdbx_strand_id
1 'polypeptide(L)'
;MDDNQASDGYGVAAGELRQFIERMERLEEEKKDIAEQQKEVMAEAKGRGYDTKVMRKVIALRKRDADDIAEEEAILDMYKSALGMS
;
A
#
# COMPACT_ATOMS: atom_id res chain seq x y z
N MET A 1 -28.04 -41.61 16.45
CA MET A 1 -28.02 -40.89 15.16
C MET A 1 -27.99 -39.41 15.51
N ASP A 2 -26.82 -38.83 15.78
CA ASP A 2 -26.64 -37.36 15.79
C ASP A 2 -25.17 -36.87 15.77
N ASP A 3 -24.18 -37.74 15.47
CA ASP A 3 -22.76 -37.34 15.42
C ASP A 3 -22.25 -37.00 14.01
N ASN A 4 -23.07 -37.17 12.97
CA ASN A 4 -22.62 -37.06 11.57
C ASN A 4 -22.91 -35.69 10.91
N GLN A 5 -23.61 -34.78 11.59
CA GLN A 5 -23.86 -33.42 11.05
C GLN A 5 -22.79 -32.40 11.46
N ALA A 6 -22.16 -32.57 12.62
CA ALA A 6 -21.12 -31.66 13.10
C ALA A 6 -19.80 -31.79 12.31
N SER A 7 -19.47 -33.00 11.83
CA SER A 7 -18.27 -33.29 11.03
C SER A 7 -18.33 -32.71 9.63
N ASP A 8 -19.50 -32.74 8.98
CA ASP A 8 -19.69 -32.20 7.63
C ASP A 8 -19.57 -30.67 7.62
N GLY A 9 -20.09 -29.98 8.64
CA GLY A 9 -19.92 -28.53 8.80
C GLY A 9 -18.46 -28.12 9.05
N TYR A 10 -17.72 -28.91 9.83
CA TYR A 10 -16.29 -28.68 10.09
C TYR A 10 -15.43 -28.84 8.83
N GLY A 11 -15.75 -29.82 7.97
CA GLY A 11 -15.06 -30.03 6.69
C GLY A 11 -15.25 -28.89 5.71
N VAL A 12 -16.48 -28.34 5.63
CA VAL A 12 -16.80 -27.19 4.78
C VAL A 12 -16.08 -25.92 5.27
N ALA A 13 -16.13 -25.65 6.58
CA ALA A 13 -15.45 -24.49 7.18
C ALA A 13 -13.91 -24.56 7.01
N ALA A 14 -13.32 -25.76 7.13
CA ALA A 14 -11.89 -25.96 6.90
C ALA A 14 -11.50 -25.74 5.42
N GLY A 15 -12.35 -26.16 4.49
CA GLY A 15 -12.15 -25.95 3.05
C GLY A 15 -12.23 -24.47 2.65
N GLU A 16 -13.15 -23.71 3.24
CA GLU A 16 -13.28 -22.27 3.01
C GLU A 16 -12.09 -21.50 3.60
N LEU A 17 -11.67 -21.83 4.84
CA LEU A 17 -10.50 -21.23 5.47
C LEU A 17 -9.23 -21.46 4.63
N ARG A 18 -9.04 -22.67 4.10
CA ARG A 18 -7.90 -22.98 3.22
C ARG A 18 -7.90 -22.10 1.97
N GLN A 19 -9.06 -21.90 1.32
CA GLN A 19 -9.16 -21.03 0.15
C GLN A 19 -8.85 -19.57 0.46
N PHE A 20 -9.20 -19.06 1.64
CA PHE A 20 -8.79 -17.72 2.07
C PHE A 20 -7.27 -17.64 2.28
N ILE A 21 -6.67 -18.62 2.95
CA ILE A 21 -5.23 -18.67 3.20
C ILE A 21 -4.44 -18.72 1.88
N GLU A 22 -4.77 -19.65 0.98
CA GLU A 22 -4.08 -19.80 -0.31
C GLU A 22 -4.20 -18.53 -1.18
N ARG A 23 -5.36 -17.85 -1.13
CA ARG A 23 -5.52 -16.55 -1.81
C ARG A 23 -4.62 -15.48 -1.20
N MET A 24 -4.52 -15.41 0.13
CA MET A 24 -3.65 -14.45 0.82
C MET A 24 -2.17 -14.71 0.59
N GLU A 25 -1.75 -15.97 0.59
CA GLU A 25 -0.36 -16.36 0.30
C GLU A 25 0.07 -15.94 -1.11
N ARG A 26 -0.79 -16.19 -2.11
CA ARG A 26 -0.54 -15.71 -3.48
C ARG A 26 -0.45 -14.19 -3.55
N LEU A 27 -1.35 -13.46 -2.87
CA LEU A 27 -1.30 -12.01 -2.84
C LEU A 27 -0.03 -11.47 -2.16
N GLU A 28 0.49 -12.13 -1.12
CA GLU A 28 1.76 -11.75 -0.49
C GLU A 28 2.97 -12.04 -1.40
N GLU A 29 2.94 -13.13 -2.19
CA GLU A 29 3.95 -13.40 -3.21
C GLU A 29 3.93 -12.33 -4.31
N GLU A 30 2.76 -12.02 -4.88
CA GLU A 30 2.59 -10.96 -5.88
C GLU A 30 3.07 -9.59 -5.36
N LYS A 31 2.75 -9.26 -4.10
CA LYS A 31 3.19 -8.03 -3.43
C LYS A 31 4.71 -7.99 -3.27
N LYS A 32 5.35 -9.13 -2.97
CA LYS A 32 6.81 -9.21 -2.89
C LYS A 32 7.44 -8.96 -4.26
N ASP A 33 6.94 -9.59 -5.31
CA ASP A 33 7.43 -9.41 -6.68
C ASP A 33 7.28 -7.96 -7.14
N ILE A 34 6.13 -7.35 -6.87
CA ILE A 34 5.89 -5.93 -7.15
C ILE A 34 6.87 -5.04 -6.37
N ALA A 35 7.17 -5.36 -5.12
CA ALA A 35 8.13 -4.60 -4.32
C ALA A 35 9.55 -4.71 -4.87
N GLU A 36 9.94 -5.86 -5.41
CA GLU A 36 11.22 -6.06 -6.10
C GLU A 36 11.29 -5.24 -7.39
N GLN A 37 10.26 -5.30 -8.24
CA GLN A 37 10.17 -4.46 -9.44
C GLN A 37 10.25 -2.96 -9.12
N GLN A 38 9.59 -2.49 -8.05
CA GLN A 38 9.70 -1.10 -7.61
C GLN A 38 11.13 -0.71 -7.21
N LYS A 39 11.88 -1.62 -6.58
CA LYS A 39 13.29 -1.38 -6.22
C LYS A 39 14.17 -1.28 -7.47
N GLU A 40 13.94 -2.11 -8.47
CA GLU A 40 14.68 -2.08 -9.74
C GLU A 40 14.49 -0.74 -10.46
N VAL A 41 13.25 -0.26 -10.59
CA VAL A 41 12.95 1.06 -11.20
C VAL A 41 13.67 2.19 -10.46
N MET A 42 13.67 2.16 -9.12
CA MET A 42 14.38 3.16 -8.32
C MET A 42 15.90 3.05 -8.49
N ALA A 43 16.45 1.85 -8.59
CA ALA A 43 17.88 1.63 -8.82
C ALA A 43 18.30 2.12 -10.21
N GLU A 44 17.50 1.85 -11.24
CA GLU A 44 17.71 2.36 -12.59
C GLU A 44 17.67 3.89 -12.63
N ALA A 45 16.66 4.51 -12.02
CA ALA A 45 16.57 5.96 -11.93
C ALA A 45 17.80 6.56 -11.24
N LYS A 46 18.28 5.93 -10.16
CA LYS A 46 19.52 6.33 -9.48
C LYS A 46 20.73 6.21 -10.40
N GLY A 47 20.86 5.12 -11.16
CA GLY A 47 21.95 4.91 -12.12
C GLY A 47 21.97 5.93 -13.25
N ARG A 48 20.80 6.46 -13.61
CA ARG A 48 20.62 7.55 -14.59
C ARG A 48 20.84 8.96 -13.99
N GLY A 49 21.08 9.07 -12.69
CA GLY A 49 21.37 10.33 -11.99
C GLY A 49 20.17 11.03 -11.36
N TYR A 50 18.99 10.41 -11.31
CA TYR A 50 17.82 10.98 -10.63
C TYR A 50 17.90 10.81 -9.10
N ASP A 51 17.37 11.79 -8.36
CA ASP A 51 17.20 11.68 -6.91
C ASP A 51 15.95 10.85 -6.56
N THR A 52 16.18 9.59 -6.17
CA THR A 52 15.10 8.66 -5.78
C THR A 52 14.34 9.08 -4.52
N LYS A 53 14.89 9.93 -3.64
CA LYS A 53 14.15 10.47 -2.49
C LYS A 53 13.13 11.49 -2.96
N VAL A 54 13.52 12.38 -3.87
CA VAL A 54 12.60 13.36 -4.48
C VAL A 54 11.52 12.64 -5.29
N MET A 55 11.88 11.63 -6.09
CA MET A 55 10.90 10.85 -6.84
C MET A 55 9.84 10.20 -5.93
N ARG A 56 10.23 9.61 -4.80
CA ARG A 56 9.28 9.05 -3.83
C ARG A 56 8.33 10.10 -3.27
N LYS A 57 8.82 11.31 -2.98
CA LYS A 57 7.96 12.44 -2.56
C LYS A 57 6.96 12.80 -3.65
N VAL A 58 7.40 12.91 -4.90
CA VAL A 58 6.52 13.21 -6.03
C VAL A 58 5.45 12.12 -6.21
N ILE A 59 5.83 10.85 -6.13
CA ILE A 59 4.86 9.73 -6.21
C ILE A 59 3.84 9.80 -5.08
N ALA A 60 4.28 10.09 -3.84
CA ALA A 60 3.38 10.22 -2.70
C ALA A 60 2.42 11.40 -2.86
N LEU A 61 2.92 12.57 -3.30
CA LEU A 61 2.09 13.74 -3.60
C LEU A 61 1.04 13.41 -4.67
N ARG A 62 1.43 12.70 -5.74
CA ARG A 62 0.52 12.31 -6.83
C ARG A 62 -0.53 11.26 -6.46
N LYS A 63 -0.38 10.60 -5.31
CA LYS A 63 -1.36 9.62 -4.79
C LYS A 63 -2.42 10.26 -3.90
N ARG A 64 -2.17 11.47 -3.40
CA ARG A 64 -3.12 12.19 -2.54
C ARG A 64 -4.24 12.77 -3.39
N ASP A 65 -5.41 12.92 -2.79
CA ASP A 65 -6.51 13.64 -3.40
C ASP A 65 -6.11 15.12 -3.59
N ALA A 66 -6.56 15.74 -4.68
CA ALA A 66 -6.27 17.14 -4.94
C ALA A 66 -6.86 18.05 -3.85
N ASP A 67 -8.00 17.66 -3.29
CA ASP A 67 -8.66 18.40 -2.21
C ASP A 67 -7.85 18.28 -0.89
N ASP A 68 -7.35 17.09 -0.57
CA ASP A 68 -6.47 16.86 0.59
C ASP A 68 -5.15 17.65 0.49
N ILE A 69 -4.63 17.84 -0.73
CA ILE A 69 -3.42 18.65 -0.97
C ILE A 69 -3.74 20.12 -0.75
N ALA A 70 -4.84 20.61 -1.31
CA ALA A 70 -5.25 22.01 -1.20
C ALA A 70 -5.55 22.42 0.25
N GLU A 71 -6.19 21.55 1.04
CA GLU A 71 -6.45 21.79 2.45
C GLU A 71 -5.15 21.87 3.26
N GLU A 72 -4.22 20.93 3.05
CA GLU A 72 -2.93 20.96 3.76
C GLU A 72 -2.08 22.18 3.37
N GLU A 73 -2.07 22.56 2.08
CA GLU A 73 -1.36 23.76 1.62
C GLU A 73 -1.94 25.04 2.25
N ALA A 74 -3.27 25.16 2.34
CA ALA A 74 -3.92 26.30 2.98
C ALA A 74 -3.55 26.40 4.48
N ILE A 75 -3.53 25.28 5.20
CA ILE A 75 -3.13 25.22 6.62
C ILE A 75 -1.64 25.57 6.75
N LEU A 76 -0.79 25.02 5.89
CA LEU A 76 0.64 25.26 5.90
C LEU A 76 0.96 26.74 5.69
N ASP A 77 0.30 27.39 4.74
CA ASP A 77 0.51 28.81 4.46
C ASP A 77 -0.01 29.69 5.60
N MET A 78 -1.12 29.31 6.25
CA MET A 78 -1.56 29.97 7.49
C MET A 78 -0.47 29.90 8.58
N TYR A 79 0.16 28.74 8.77
CA TYR A 79 1.24 28.59 9.75
C TYR A 79 2.49 29.36 9.37
N LYS A 80 2.93 29.32 8.10
CA LYS A 80 4.08 30.13 7.64
C LYS A 80 3.83 31.62 7.85
N SER A 81 2.62 32.10 7.53
CA SER A 81 2.23 33.49 7.76
C SER A 81 2.26 33.85 9.24
N ALA A 82 1.75 32.97 10.11
CA ALA A 82 1.78 33.18 11.56
C ALA A 82 3.20 33.19 12.14
N LEU A 83 4.13 32.46 11.50
CA LEU A 83 5.54 32.39 11.88
C LEU A 83 6.42 33.45 11.19
N GLY A 84 5.86 34.31 10.33
CA GLY A 84 6.61 35.34 9.59
C GLY A 84 7.58 34.78 8.54
N MET A 85 7.29 33.59 8.01
CA MET A 85 8.10 32.88 7.02
C MET A 85 7.64 33.11 5.56
N SER A 86 6.89 34.19 5.32
CA SER A 86 6.34 34.60 4.01
C SER A 86 7.38 35.21 3.09
#